data_AF-A0AAD5WZ12-F1
#
_entry.id   AF-A0AAD5WZ12-F1
#
_cell.length_a   1.000
_cell.length_b   1.000
_cell.length_c   1.000
_cell.angle_alpha   90.00
_cell.angle_beta   90.00
_cell.angle_gamma   90.00
#
_symmetry.space_group_name_H-M   'P 1'
#
loop_
_entity.id
_entity.type
_entity.pdbx_description
1 polymer ?
#
loop_
_entity_poly.entity_id
_entity_poly.type
_entity_poly.pdbx_seq_one_letter_code
_entity_poly.pdbx_strand_id
1 'polypeptide(L)'
;MLLTLSDAGNRNITIHGGQNLTHYMASTRHFVFRMSSSVTTNEMNEDTPSFKDENLNVHAVTVFPEHPVFEEPLAVIKEESLSHHSKKRATVAPSDETNKPIAVPVIDDLKTESTSAQRETSPIPIRLGQKRKAGNEMYPSPDVMSSQMALEYKKNIISQMFNNGETLSISVGKNLRGGTNGFADQGGRNDRGGRGRGTYIEKNGTRQYVPNIAAGKRNHADVTRLPSTLPSKAVNCYICQGPTVKGKFNPERAAALGVKPGAAYGALYGGNPAQAENGTTVYPHQVMGADRPGSSFIIVDCPTKEYVSGLVNHEKFIPHYAEHTNNPVRVIVHLLGDETLDHPDYRAWMKRFGEETQHIIVSHKHCAKPIIFQGSATGMHRLNHLDEDIFKIPFYDNEPKSFDSDATPNVTLPPKILPASNMLIYQLEPTPKVDASEQRPVFDHTDPEGRVQRGLAKMVEFREQCERVKVKIAELKGRMEG
;
A
#
# COMPACT_ATOMS: atom_id res chain seq x y z
N MET A 1 10.39 0.74 0.50
CA MET A 1 10.23 1.72 -0.60
C MET A 1 10.57 3.14 -0.18
N LEU A 2 9.94 3.72 0.86
CA LEU A 2 10.16 5.13 1.25
C LEU A 2 11.62 5.52 1.47
N LEU A 3 12.38 4.70 2.22
CA LEU A 3 13.81 4.94 2.45
C LEU A 3 14.59 4.98 1.12
N THR A 4 14.32 4.03 0.23
CA THR A 4 14.94 3.97 -1.10
C THR A 4 14.59 5.17 -1.97
N LEU A 5 13.34 5.62 -1.96
CA LEU A 5 12.93 6.81 -2.73
C LEU A 5 13.62 8.07 -2.21
N SER A 6 13.74 8.22 -0.90
CA SER A 6 14.46 9.32 -0.26
C SER A 6 15.95 9.28 -0.57
N ASP A 7 16.58 8.10 -0.49
CA ASP A 7 17.99 7.89 -0.81
C ASP A 7 18.27 8.14 -2.31
N ALA A 8 17.28 7.91 -3.17
CA ALA A 8 17.32 8.28 -4.59
C ALA A 8 17.11 9.80 -4.85
N GLY A 9 16.87 10.60 -3.81
CA GLY A 9 16.76 12.07 -3.89
C GLY A 9 15.33 12.61 -3.96
N ASN A 10 14.29 11.78 -3.79
CA ASN A 10 12.91 12.27 -3.75
C ASN A 10 12.66 13.03 -2.44
N ARG A 11 12.50 14.35 -2.55
CA ARG A 11 12.38 15.24 -1.38
C ARG A 11 10.97 15.35 -0.81
N ASN A 12 9.93 15.21 -1.64
CA ASN A 12 8.55 15.37 -1.21
C ASN A 12 7.76 14.15 -1.64
N ILE A 13 7.25 13.40 -0.67
CA ILE A 13 6.49 12.17 -0.91
C ILE A 13 5.12 12.30 -0.25
N THR A 14 4.06 12.15 -1.02
CA THR A 14 2.69 12.12 -0.50
C THR A 14 2.14 10.73 -0.63
N ILE A 15 1.63 10.18 0.47
CA ILE A 15 1.01 8.86 0.53
C ILE A 15 -0.49 9.07 0.71
N HIS A 16 -1.26 8.50 -0.21
CA HIS A 16 -2.71 8.50 -0.18
C HIS A 16 -3.19 7.10 0.17
N GLY A 17 -4.19 6.98 1.04
CA GLY A 17 -4.75 5.69 1.42
C GLY A 17 -5.99 5.81 2.29
N GLY A 18 -6.51 4.70 2.77
CA GLY A 18 -7.70 4.66 3.62
C GLY A 18 -7.47 5.13 5.05
N GLN A 19 -8.52 5.00 5.84
CA GLN A 19 -8.50 5.28 7.28
C GLN A 19 -7.33 4.55 7.96
N ASN A 20 -6.71 5.22 8.93
CA ASN A 20 -5.55 4.74 9.69
C ASN A 20 -4.20 4.73 8.94
N LEU A 21 -4.11 5.23 7.71
CA LEU A 21 -2.83 5.38 7.02
C LEU A 21 -1.80 6.18 7.86
N THR A 22 -2.20 7.30 8.45
CA THR A 22 -1.30 8.14 9.26
C THR A 22 -0.87 7.39 10.52
N HIS A 23 -1.77 6.60 11.10
CA HIS A 23 -1.44 5.77 12.27
C HIS A 23 -0.41 4.69 11.90
N TYR A 24 -0.64 3.99 10.79
CA TYR A 24 0.29 3.01 10.26
C TYR A 24 1.67 3.63 10.02
N MET A 25 1.74 4.79 9.36
CA MET A 25 3.01 5.48 9.13
C MET A 25 3.71 5.88 10.43
N ALA A 26 3.00 6.48 11.38
CA ALA A 26 3.54 6.84 12.68
C ALA A 26 3.98 5.61 13.52
N SER A 27 3.42 4.42 13.26
CA SER A 27 3.82 3.18 13.93
C SER A 27 5.25 2.76 13.55
N THR A 28 5.70 3.11 12.34
CA THR A 28 7.04 2.78 11.82
C THR A 28 8.18 3.65 12.36
N ARG A 29 7.85 4.61 13.24
CA ARG A 29 8.78 5.58 13.87
C ARG A 29 9.96 4.97 14.61
N HIS A 30 10.03 3.66 14.80
CA HIS A 30 11.15 3.01 15.47
C HIS A 30 12.29 2.65 14.51
N PHE A 31 12.01 2.58 13.21
CA PHE A 31 12.96 2.07 12.23
C PHE A 31 12.91 2.80 10.88
N VAL A 32 11.99 3.74 10.67
CA VAL A 32 11.88 4.55 9.44
C VAL A 32 12.19 6.01 9.72
N PHE A 33 13.34 6.49 9.22
CA PHE A 33 13.78 7.88 9.35
C PHE A 33 14.60 8.31 8.14
N ARG A 34 14.30 9.49 7.59
CA ARG A 34 15.13 10.15 6.58
C ARG A 34 15.04 11.66 6.69
N MET A 35 16.18 12.29 6.91
CA MET A 35 16.26 13.75 7.02
C MET A 35 16.16 14.42 5.64
N SER A 36 16.52 13.75 4.55
CA SER A 36 16.58 14.31 3.20
C SER A 36 15.23 14.51 2.50
N SER A 37 14.13 14.10 3.12
CA SER A 37 12.79 14.13 2.52
C SER A 37 11.72 14.52 3.53
N SER A 38 10.58 14.97 3.03
CA SER A 38 9.31 15.12 3.73
C SER A 38 8.33 14.04 3.28
N VAL A 39 7.52 13.54 4.21
CA VAL A 39 6.43 12.60 3.93
C VAL A 39 5.13 13.16 4.45
N THR A 40 4.12 13.25 3.58
CA THR A 40 2.76 13.67 3.92
C THR A 40 1.80 12.51 3.74
N THR A 41 0.86 12.33 4.67
CA THR A 41 -0.20 11.32 4.57
C THR A 41 -1.56 11.98 4.39
N ASN A 42 -2.30 11.47 3.40
CA ASN A 42 -3.66 11.86 3.08
C ASN A 42 -4.58 10.65 3.26
N GLU A 43 -5.29 10.64 4.38
CA GLU A 43 -6.36 9.66 4.63
C GLU A 43 -7.58 10.07 3.83
N MET A 44 -7.97 9.23 2.88
CA MET A 44 -9.14 9.41 2.02
C MET A 44 -10.31 8.62 2.58
N ASN A 45 -11.42 9.31 2.72
CA ASN A 45 -12.74 8.77 3.04
C ASN A 45 -13.75 9.26 1.98
N GLU A 46 -15.02 8.90 2.17
CA GLU A 46 -16.07 9.20 1.21
C GLU A 46 -16.29 10.71 0.98
N ASP A 47 -16.09 11.52 2.02
CA ASP A 47 -16.21 12.98 2.04
C ASP A 47 -14.94 13.72 1.57
N THR A 48 -13.84 12.99 1.34
CA THR A 48 -12.57 13.61 0.95
C THR A 48 -12.71 14.17 -0.46
N PRO A 49 -12.37 15.45 -0.68
CA PRO A 49 -12.42 16.04 -2.02
C PRO A 49 -11.47 15.29 -2.96
N SER A 50 -11.84 15.27 -4.24
CA SER A 50 -11.02 14.66 -5.28
C SER A 50 -9.62 15.26 -5.30
N PHE A 51 -8.60 14.42 -5.35
CA PHE A 51 -7.24 14.87 -5.58
C PHE A 51 -7.11 15.31 -7.04
N LYS A 52 -6.55 16.50 -7.29
CA LYS A 52 -6.34 17.01 -8.64
C LYS A 52 -4.98 17.68 -8.76
N ASP A 53 -4.23 17.29 -9.78
CA ASP A 53 -3.04 17.98 -10.24
C ASP A 53 -3.14 18.34 -11.73
N GLU A 54 -2.01 18.66 -12.36
CA GLU A 54 -1.94 19.04 -13.78
C GLU A 54 -2.22 17.87 -14.74
N ASN A 55 -2.05 16.62 -14.29
CA ASN A 55 -2.06 15.41 -15.12
C ASN A 55 -3.18 14.43 -14.74
N LEU A 56 -3.73 14.52 -13.53
CA LEU A 56 -4.68 13.55 -13.04
C LEU A 56 -5.67 14.16 -12.05
N ASN A 57 -6.92 13.76 -12.19
CA ASN A 57 -7.96 13.90 -11.20
C ASN A 57 -8.32 12.50 -10.65
N VAL A 58 -8.34 12.35 -9.33
CA VAL A 58 -8.53 11.08 -8.64
C VAL A 58 -9.66 11.22 -7.62
N HIS A 59 -10.70 10.42 -7.80
CA HIS A 59 -11.83 10.32 -6.88
C HIS A 59 -11.74 9.00 -6.12
N ALA A 60 -11.69 9.09 -4.79
CA ALA A 60 -11.74 7.91 -3.93
C ALA A 60 -13.20 7.43 -3.75
N VAL A 61 -13.37 6.11 -3.81
CA VAL A 61 -14.63 5.41 -3.60
C VAL A 61 -14.38 4.44 -2.45
N THR A 62 -15.02 4.67 -1.32
CA THR A 62 -14.78 3.90 -0.09
C THR A 62 -15.87 2.84 0.04
N VAL A 63 -15.47 1.58 0.09
CA VAL A 63 -16.36 0.42 0.13
C VAL A 63 -16.19 -0.31 1.45
N PHE A 64 -17.29 -0.75 2.03
CA PHE A 64 -17.34 -1.55 3.25
C PHE A 64 -17.94 -2.93 2.96
N PRO A 65 -17.57 -3.97 3.75
CA PRO A 65 -18.21 -5.27 3.63
C PRO A 65 -19.64 -5.22 4.19
N GLU A 66 -20.56 -6.02 3.64
CA GLU A 66 -21.95 -6.12 4.14
C GLU A 66 -22.03 -6.56 5.61
N HIS A 67 -21.14 -7.45 6.01
CA HIS A 67 -21.04 -7.97 7.36
C HIS A 67 -19.61 -7.78 7.87
N PRO A 68 -19.28 -6.64 8.51
CA PRO A 68 -17.94 -6.42 9.04
C PRO A 68 -17.68 -7.36 10.22
N VAL A 69 -17.12 -8.53 9.95
CA VAL A 69 -16.63 -9.44 11.00
C VAL A 69 -15.32 -8.87 11.53
N PHE A 70 -15.35 -8.39 12.77
CA PHE A 70 -14.14 -8.19 13.55
C PHE A 70 -13.78 -9.55 14.14
N GLU A 71 -12.78 -10.23 13.60
CA GLU A 71 -12.14 -11.32 14.34
C GLU A 71 -11.67 -10.72 15.67
N GLU A 72 -12.25 -11.17 16.79
CA GLU A 72 -11.73 -10.79 18.09
C GLU A 72 -10.26 -11.25 18.14
N PRO A 73 -9.33 -10.38 18.57
CA PRO A 73 -7.94 -10.80 18.72
C PRO A 73 -7.92 -12.03 19.63
N LEU A 74 -7.38 -13.14 19.12
CA LEU A 74 -7.22 -14.40 19.85
C LEU A 74 -6.86 -14.09 21.30
N ALA A 75 -7.77 -14.43 22.22
CA ALA A 75 -7.59 -14.16 23.63
C ALA A 75 -6.25 -14.76 24.06
N VAL A 76 -5.32 -13.90 24.49
CA VAL A 76 -4.05 -14.30 25.09
C VAL A 76 -4.40 -15.30 26.19
N ILE A 77 -3.97 -16.55 26.01
CA ILE A 77 -4.05 -17.59 27.04
C ILE A 77 -3.41 -16.98 28.29
N LYS A 78 -4.22 -16.76 29.34
CA LYS A 78 -3.72 -16.35 30.64
C LYS A 78 -2.79 -17.46 31.13
N GLU A 79 -1.49 -17.19 31.17
CA GLU A 79 -0.62 -17.97 32.05
C GLU A 79 -1.16 -17.79 33.47
N GLU A 80 -1.75 -18.85 34.02
CA GLU A 80 -2.09 -18.90 35.42
C GLU A 80 -0.82 -18.74 36.25
N SER A 81 -0.89 -17.79 37.16
CA SER A 81 0.15 -17.42 38.11
C SER A 81 0.57 -18.62 38.96
N LEU A 82 1.77 -19.17 38.70
CA LEU A 82 2.47 -19.99 39.69
C LEU A 82 3.20 -19.07 40.67
N SER A 83 2.74 -19.12 41.91
CA SER A 83 3.21 -18.36 43.05
C SER A 83 4.64 -18.75 43.45
N HIS A 84 5.37 -17.75 43.95
CA HIS A 84 6.68 -17.88 44.55
C HIS A 84 6.73 -19.00 45.61
N HIS A 85 7.56 -20.02 45.39
CA HIS A 85 8.26 -20.72 46.47
C HIS A 85 9.76 -20.86 46.15
N SER A 86 10.52 -20.81 47.23
CA SER A 86 11.93 -20.51 47.33
C SER A 86 12.86 -21.66 46.92
N LYS A 87 14.06 -21.26 46.50
CA LYS A 87 15.32 -22.02 46.34
C LYS A 87 15.33 -23.45 46.93
N LYS A 88 15.71 -24.43 46.11
CA LYS A 88 16.75 -25.42 46.45
C LYS A 88 17.42 -25.98 45.20
N ARG A 89 18.74 -26.09 45.30
CA ARG A 89 19.68 -26.64 44.32
C ARG A 89 19.64 -28.16 44.43
N ALA A 90 19.47 -28.88 43.32
CA ALA A 90 19.77 -30.31 43.21
C ALA A 90 20.12 -30.67 41.76
N THR A 91 20.93 -31.72 41.64
CA THR A 91 21.88 -32.08 40.58
C THR A 91 21.44 -33.29 39.74
N VAL A 92 21.76 -33.31 38.43
CA VAL A 92 22.12 -34.48 37.56
C VAL A 92 20.98 -35.52 37.32
N ALA A 93 20.68 -36.17 36.18
CA ALA A 93 21.32 -36.53 34.89
C ALA A 93 20.20 -36.85 33.84
N PRO A 94 20.52 -37.21 32.57
CA PRO A 94 19.56 -37.35 31.47
C PRO A 94 18.98 -38.78 31.31
N SER A 95 17.83 -38.90 30.65
CA SER A 95 17.36 -40.17 30.06
C SER A 95 16.42 -39.92 28.87
N ASP A 96 16.50 -40.88 27.94
CA ASP A 96 16.10 -40.89 26.54
C ASP A 96 14.59 -40.95 26.22
N GLU A 97 14.33 -40.74 24.93
CA GLU A 97 13.37 -41.47 24.07
C GLU A 97 11.86 -41.30 24.28
N THR A 98 11.19 -40.63 23.32
CA THR A 98 10.43 -41.27 22.21
C THR A 98 9.35 -40.35 21.63
N ASN A 99 9.29 -40.35 20.30
CA ASN A 99 8.24 -39.79 19.44
C ASN A 99 6.91 -40.54 19.62
N LYS A 100 5.78 -39.82 19.71
CA LYS A 100 4.53 -40.14 18.99
C LYS A 100 3.49 -39.01 19.10
N PRO A 101 2.66 -38.80 18.06
CA PRO A 101 1.76 -37.63 17.92
C PRO A 101 0.43 -37.86 18.65
N ILE A 102 -0.12 -36.81 19.27
CA ILE A 102 -1.45 -36.85 19.91
C ILE A 102 -2.47 -36.17 18.99
N ALA A 103 -3.54 -36.91 18.73
CA ALA A 103 -4.67 -36.57 17.88
C ALA A 103 -5.59 -35.50 18.51
N VAL A 104 -6.26 -34.74 17.65
CA VAL A 104 -7.36 -33.81 17.98
C VAL A 104 -8.65 -34.60 18.17
N PRO A 105 -9.38 -34.44 19.29
CA PRO A 105 -10.77 -34.87 19.36
C PRO A 105 -11.73 -33.73 19.03
N VAL A 106 -12.82 -34.12 18.40
CA VAL A 106 -13.90 -33.34 17.81
C VAL A 106 -15.19 -33.68 18.58
N ILE A 107 -16.00 -32.65 18.87
CA ILE A 107 -17.46 -32.63 19.12
C ILE A 107 -17.98 -33.13 20.51
N ASP A 108 -18.76 -32.33 21.26
CA ASP A 108 -20.25 -32.31 21.14
C ASP A 108 -21.00 -31.34 22.10
N ASP A 109 -22.22 -31.04 21.68
CA ASP A 109 -23.26 -30.11 22.15
C ASP A 109 -23.58 -29.98 23.65
N LEU A 110 -24.05 -28.78 24.07
CA LEU A 110 -25.08 -28.63 25.11
C LEU A 110 -25.99 -27.41 24.87
N LYS A 111 -27.27 -27.62 25.20
CA LYS A 111 -28.49 -26.91 24.77
C LYS A 111 -28.77 -25.56 25.42
N THR A 112 -29.52 -24.77 24.65
CA THR A 112 -30.45 -23.67 24.95
C THR A 112 -30.91 -23.41 26.39
N GLU A 113 -30.97 -22.13 26.78
CA GLU A 113 -32.17 -21.55 27.39
C GLU A 113 -32.23 -20.02 27.22
N SER A 114 -33.43 -19.55 26.85
CA SER A 114 -33.81 -18.17 26.56
C SER A 114 -34.27 -17.44 27.82
N THR A 115 -33.79 -16.22 28.07
CA THR A 115 -34.58 -15.20 28.78
C THR A 115 -34.29 -13.80 28.24
N SER A 116 -35.38 -13.11 27.93
CA SER A 116 -35.48 -11.73 27.47
C SER A 116 -35.14 -10.74 28.59
N ALA A 117 -34.21 -9.81 28.35
CA ALA A 117 -34.12 -8.57 29.11
C ALA A 117 -33.55 -7.45 28.22
N GLN A 118 -34.38 -6.44 27.97
CA GLN A 118 -33.97 -5.14 27.42
C GLN A 118 -32.90 -4.53 28.35
N ARG A 119 -31.77 -4.08 27.78
CA ARG A 119 -30.83 -3.22 28.52
C ARG A 119 -30.25 -2.14 27.61
N GLU A 120 -30.51 -0.91 28.07
CA GLU A 120 -30.03 0.36 27.56
C GLU A 120 -28.49 0.39 27.47
N THR A 121 -28.00 1.00 26.39
CA THR A 121 -26.58 1.17 26.08
C THR A 121 -25.94 2.21 27.01
N SER A 122 -25.12 1.75 27.95
CA SER A 122 -24.13 2.57 28.64
C SER A 122 -22.72 2.06 28.26
N PRO A 123 -21.73 2.93 28.01
CA PRO A 123 -20.41 2.51 27.58
C PRO A 123 -19.68 1.79 28.74
N ILE A 124 -19.31 0.53 28.50
CA ILE A 124 -18.56 -0.31 29.44
C ILE A 124 -17.07 0.09 29.38
N PRO A 125 -16.42 0.39 30.52
CA PRO A 125 -14.99 0.68 30.53
C PRO A 125 -14.18 -0.62 30.43
N ILE A 126 -13.52 -0.84 29.29
CA ILE A 126 -12.60 -1.97 29.08
C ILE A 126 -11.32 -1.69 29.87
N ARG A 127 -11.05 -2.48 30.92
CA ARG A 127 -9.75 -2.51 31.61
C ARG A 127 -8.90 -3.65 31.04
N LEU A 128 -7.80 -3.31 30.37
CA LEU A 128 -6.77 -4.28 29.98
C LEU A 128 -5.35 -3.70 30.15
N GLY A 129 -4.49 -4.39 30.92
CA GLY A 129 -3.02 -4.33 30.82
C GLY A 129 -2.25 -3.31 31.69
N GLN A 130 -1.61 -3.80 32.76
CA GLN A 130 -0.54 -3.18 33.58
C GLN A 130 -0.76 -1.73 34.07
N LYS A 131 -1.31 -1.59 35.28
CA LYS A 131 -1.19 -0.35 36.08
C LYS A 131 0.28 -0.09 36.42
N ARG A 132 0.94 0.84 35.72
CA ARG A 132 2.08 1.57 36.29
C ARG A 132 1.56 2.71 37.15
N LYS A 133 2.27 3.00 38.26
CA LYS A 133 1.91 4.06 39.21
C LYS A 133 1.70 5.38 38.45
N ALA A 134 0.54 6.00 38.69
CA ALA A 134 0.10 7.29 38.14
C ALA A 134 0.90 8.48 38.72
N GLY A 135 2.22 8.46 38.58
CA GLY A 135 3.10 9.54 38.99
C GLY A 135 3.97 9.97 37.82
N ASN A 136 3.67 11.15 37.25
CA ASN A 136 4.32 11.82 36.11
C ASN A 136 3.82 11.50 34.69
N GLU A 137 2.51 11.37 34.47
CA GLU A 137 1.97 11.61 33.12
C GLU A 137 1.84 13.14 32.91
N MET A 138 2.85 13.75 32.28
CA MET A 138 2.89 15.19 31.92
C MET A 138 2.06 15.50 30.65
N TYR A 139 1.14 14.61 30.26
CA TYR A 139 0.42 14.65 28.98
C TYR A 139 -1.02 14.19 29.18
N PRO A 140 -2.00 14.69 28.41
CA PRO A 140 -3.26 13.99 28.31
C PRO A 140 -2.97 12.56 27.84
N SER A 141 -3.49 11.57 28.55
CA SER A 141 -3.38 10.17 28.12
C SER A 141 -3.82 10.09 26.65
N PRO A 142 -3.10 9.37 25.77
CA PRO A 142 -3.47 9.23 24.35
C PRO A 142 -4.92 8.78 24.13
N ASP A 143 -5.53 8.17 25.15
CA ASP A 143 -6.92 7.69 25.18
C ASP A 143 -7.96 8.81 25.49
N VAL A 144 -7.52 10.07 25.69
CA VAL A 144 -8.38 11.24 25.99
C VAL A 144 -8.36 12.28 24.85
N MET A 145 -7.62 12.02 23.76
CA MET A 145 -7.51 12.95 22.63
C MET A 145 -8.75 12.86 21.72
N SER A 146 -9.21 14.00 21.20
CA SER A 146 -10.19 13.98 20.10
C SER A 146 -9.58 13.37 18.83
N SER A 147 -10.42 12.87 17.92
CA SER A 147 -9.97 12.25 16.66
C SER A 147 -9.05 13.16 15.85
N GLN A 148 -9.33 14.46 15.82
CA GLN A 148 -8.52 15.44 15.07
C GLN A 148 -7.18 15.74 15.76
N MET A 149 -7.16 15.87 17.08
CA MET A 149 -5.91 16.03 17.83
C MET A 149 -5.03 14.78 17.72
N ALA A 150 -5.63 13.59 17.75
CA ALA A 150 -4.93 12.33 17.54
C ALA A 150 -4.33 12.25 16.13
N LEU A 151 -5.06 12.72 15.10
CA LEU A 151 -4.56 12.80 13.73
C LEU A 151 -3.36 13.75 13.61
N GLU A 152 -3.47 14.95 14.15
CA GLU A 152 -2.39 15.93 14.14
C GLU A 152 -1.16 15.45 14.91
N TYR A 153 -1.35 14.83 16.07
CA TYR A 153 -0.28 14.20 16.83
C TYR A 153 0.48 13.16 16.01
N LYS A 154 -0.24 12.28 15.29
CA LYS A 154 0.36 11.30 14.39
C LYS A 154 1.11 11.97 13.22
N LYS A 155 0.57 13.04 12.63
CA LYS A 155 1.25 13.82 11.57
C LYS A 155 2.55 14.47 12.05
N ASN A 156 2.56 15.00 13.28
CA ASN A 156 3.76 15.58 13.88
C ASN A 156 4.84 14.53 14.17
N ILE A 157 4.46 13.30 14.49
CA ILE A 157 5.41 12.18 14.58
C ILE A 157 6.07 11.95 13.21
N ILE A 158 5.29 11.93 12.13
CA ILE A 158 5.81 11.70 10.77
C ILE A 158 6.73 12.85 10.34
N SER A 159 6.40 14.11 10.65
CA SER A 159 7.28 15.24 10.30
C SER A 159 8.62 15.21 11.02
N GLN A 160 8.71 14.57 12.19
CA GLN A 160 10.00 14.29 12.82
C GLN A 160 10.77 13.13 12.18
N MET A 161 10.05 12.15 11.63
CA MET A 161 10.67 11.04 10.89
C MET A 161 11.24 11.51 9.54
N PHE A 162 10.63 12.55 8.95
CA PHE A 162 10.92 13.08 7.62
C PHE A 162 10.85 14.61 7.60
N ASN A 163 11.99 15.29 7.74
CA ASN A 163 12.05 16.73 8.00
C ASN A 163 12.79 17.57 6.94
N ASN A 164 13.05 17.02 5.75
CA ASN A 164 13.61 17.74 4.60
C ASN A 164 14.86 18.61 4.88
N GLY A 165 15.74 18.17 5.77
CA GLY A 165 17.01 18.81 6.10
C GLY A 165 16.85 20.00 7.03
N GLU A 166 15.63 20.32 7.46
CA GLU A 166 15.41 21.27 8.54
C GLU A 166 16.15 20.77 9.78
N THR A 167 16.89 21.68 10.42
CA THR A 167 17.35 21.44 11.79
C THR A 167 16.13 21.01 12.56
N LEU A 168 16.13 19.79 13.10
CA LEU A 168 15.15 19.45 14.11
C LEU A 168 15.12 20.63 15.09
N SER A 169 13.96 21.03 15.59
CA SER A 169 13.88 21.94 16.75
C SER A 169 14.63 21.40 17.98
N ILE A 170 15.19 20.19 17.85
CA ILE A 170 16.22 19.55 18.64
C ILE A 170 17.60 20.11 18.24
N SER A 171 18.12 21.02 19.06
CA SER A 171 19.57 21.16 19.20
C SER A 171 20.13 19.83 19.74
N VAL A 172 20.58 18.97 18.82
CA VAL A 172 21.36 17.78 19.17
C VAL A 172 22.66 18.29 19.77
N GLY A 173 22.90 17.96 21.04
CA GLY A 173 24.11 18.36 21.76
C GLY A 173 25.35 18.12 20.91
N LYS A 174 26.04 19.20 20.56
CA LYS A 174 27.39 19.18 19.99
C LYS A 174 28.26 18.32 20.89
N ASN A 175 28.73 17.20 20.37
CA ASN A 175 30.02 16.62 20.71
C ASN A 175 30.65 16.09 19.41
N LEU A 176 30.86 16.99 18.46
CA LEU A 176 31.84 16.79 17.40
C LEU A 176 33.11 17.51 17.84
N ARG A 177 34.13 16.72 18.18
CA ARG A 177 35.49 17.23 18.36
C ARG A 177 36.00 17.73 17.01
N GLY A 178 36.43 19.00 16.98
CA GLY A 178 37.34 19.55 15.98
C GLY A 178 36.73 20.61 15.05
N GLY A 179 37.18 21.86 15.18
CA GLY A 179 36.98 22.91 14.17
C GLY A 179 36.51 24.25 14.73
N THR A 180 37.42 25.21 14.78
CA THR A 180 37.34 26.58 15.31
C THR A 180 36.36 27.53 14.59
N ASN A 181 35.54 28.27 15.34
CA ASN A 181 35.52 29.75 15.43
C ASN A 181 34.16 30.30 15.92
N GLY A 182 34.24 31.09 16.99
CA GLY A 182 33.42 32.26 17.37
C GLY A 182 31.89 32.19 17.29
N PHE A 183 31.21 32.26 18.42
CA PHE A 183 30.52 33.46 18.92
C PHE A 183 29.98 33.20 20.33
N ALA A 184 30.02 34.24 21.15
CA ALA A 184 30.18 34.20 22.60
C ALA A 184 29.01 33.66 23.43
N ASP A 185 29.41 32.99 24.51
CA ASP A 185 28.63 32.62 25.70
C ASP A 185 28.43 33.84 26.60
N GLN A 186 27.18 34.14 26.94
CA GLN A 186 26.82 34.81 28.20
C GLN A 186 25.58 34.14 28.80
N GLY A 187 25.82 33.13 29.64
CA GLY A 187 25.39 33.17 31.04
C GLY A 187 23.89 33.09 31.33
N GLY A 188 23.42 31.87 31.58
CA GLY A 188 22.15 31.61 32.25
C GLY A 188 22.20 30.27 32.99
N ARG A 189 22.70 30.29 34.23
CA ARG A 189 22.69 29.16 35.17
C ARG A 189 21.24 28.81 35.54
N ASN A 190 20.80 27.60 35.22
CA ASN A 190 20.14 26.62 36.10
C ASN A 190 19.40 25.59 35.25
N ASP A 191 19.94 24.37 35.14
CA ASP A 191 19.15 23.20 35.51
C ASP A 191 20.01 21.94 35.61
N ARG A 192 20.02 21.36 36.81
CA ARG A 192 20.54 20.03 37.07
C ARG A 192 19.50 19.02 36.56
N GLY A 193 19.90 18.10 35.68
CA GLY A 193 19.20 16.82 35.51
C GLY A 193 18.09 16.75 34.46
N GLY A 194 18.29 17.30 33.27
CA GLY A 194 17.35 17.10 32.14
C GLY A 194 17.65 15.84 31.33
N ARG A 195 17.04 14.69 31.69
CA ARG A 195 16.90 13.57 30.73
C ARG A 195 16.08 14.09 29.56
N GLY A 196 16.67 14.16 28.36
CA GLY A 196 16.08 14.69 27.13
C GLY A 196 14.57 14.47 27.02
N ARG A 197 13.81 15.50 27.38
CA ARG A 197 12.36 15.59 27.20
C ARG A 197 12.13 16.17 25.80
N GLY A 198 11.06 15.75 25.14
CA GLY A 198 10.67 16.21 23.80
C GLY A 198 10.49 17.72 23.72
N THR A 199 10.23 18.20 22.50
CA THR A 199 10.20 19.62 22.17
C THR A 199 8.77 20.11 22.04
N TYR A 200 8.51 21.37 22.41
CA TYR A 200 7.26 22.04 22.05
C TYR A 200 7.46 22.72 20.69
N ILE A 201 6.56 22.44 19.75
CA ILE A 201 6.50 23.12 18.46
C ILE A 201 5.30 24.06 18.51
N GLU A 202 5.50 25.32 18.11
CA GLU A 202 4.42 26.27 17.89
C GLU A 202 3.96 26.16 16.44
N LYS A 203 2.68 25.81 16.25
CA LYS A 203 2.03 25.80 14.94
C LYS A 203 0.67 26.45 15.08
N ASN A 204 0.38 27.46 14.25
CA ASN A 204 -0.89 28.22 14.27
C ASN A 204 -1.27 28.77 15.67
N GLY A 205 -0.30 29.30 16.43
CA GLY A 205 -0.53 29.86 17.76
C GLY A 205 -0.80 28.82 18.87
N THR A 206 -0.78 27.52 18.56
CA THR A 206 -0.98 26.45 19.55
C THR A 206 0.36 25.79 19.88
N ARG A 207 0.68 25.70 21.17
CA ARG A 207 1.93 25.12 21.67
C ARG A 207 1.75 23.62 21.86
N GLN A 208 2.27 22.81 20.95
CA GLN A 208 2.09 21.36 20.96
C GLN A 208 3.39 20.64 21.32
N TYR A 209 3.33 19.74 22.30
CA TYR A 209 4.46 18.89 22.63
C TYR A 209 4.62 17.78 21.60
N VAL A 210 5.82 17.66 21.03
CA VAL A 210 6.19 16.57 20.13
C VAL A 210 7.40 15.83 20.71
N PRO A 211 7.26 14.53 21.06
CA PRO A 211 8.34 13.75 21.66
C PRO A 211 9.52 13.62 20.70
N ASN A 212 10.76 13.59 21.20
CA ASN A 212 11.96 13.46 20.38
C ASN A 212 12.16 11.99 19.95
N ILE A 213 11.96 11.71 18.67
CA ILE A 213 12.04 10.35 18.12
C ILE A 213 13.45 10.02 17.55
N ALA A 214 14.29 11.03 17.34
CA ALA A 214 15.63 10.89 16.75
C ALA A 214 16.67 10.26 17.72
N ALA A 215 16.37 10.18 19.02
CA ALA A 215 17.25 9.60 20.02
C ALA A 215 17.09 8.08 20.08
N GLY A 216 17.62 7.38 19.07
CA GLY A 216 17.94 5.96 19.19
C GLY A 216 18.76 5.73 20.46
N LYS A 217 18.28 4.81 21.32
CA LYS A 217 18.79 4.42 22.65
C LYS A 217 18.32 5.27 23.85
N ARG A 218 17.02 5.25 24.19
CA ARG A 218 16.55 5.41 25.58
C ARG A 218 15.34 4.51 25.89
N ASN A 219 15.09 4.33 27.20
CA ASN A 219 14.12 3.43 27.82
C ASN A 219 12.78 3.31 27.04
N HIS A 220 12.31 2.08 26.83
CA HIS A 220 10.98 1.78 26.28
C HIS A 220 9.82 2.46 27.04
N ALA A 221 10.05 2.95 28.25
CA ALA A 221 9.09 3.71 29.05
C ALA A 221 8.87 5.16 28.57
N ASP A 222 9.80 5.74 27.81
CA ASP A 222 9.71 7.10 27.24
C ASP A 222 9.23 7.07 25.77
N VAL A 223 8.87 5.89 25.26
CA VAL A 223 8.39 5.71 23.90
C VAL A 223 7.05 6.41 23.73
N THR A 224 7.01 7.36 22.80
CA THR A 224 5.81 7.99 22.24
C THR A 224 4.70 6.98 22.07
N ARG A 225 3.69 6.99 22.96
CA ARG A 225 2.51 6.12 22.82
C ARG A 225 1.60 6.74 21.76
N LEU A 226 1.29 5.97 20.72
CA LEU A 226 0.29 6.41 19.75
C LEU A 226 -1.10 6.34 20.41
N PRO A 227 -2.01 7.27 20.09
CA PRO A 227 -3.42 7.13 20.44
C PRO A 227 -3.95 5.78 19.96
N SER A 228 -4.76 5.14 20.80
CA SER A 228 -5.43 3.89 20.44
C SER A 228 -6.31 4.12 19.19
N THR A 229 -6.42 3.09 18.37
CA THR A 229 -7.24 3.13 17.16
C THR A 229 -7.81 1.74 16.89
N LEU A 230 -8.95 1.68 16.21
CA LEU A 230 -9.58 0.43 15.79
C LEU A 230 -9.20 0.13 14.34
N PRO A 231 -9.02 -1.15 13.96
CA PRO A 231 -8.86 -1.53 12.57
C PRO A 231 -10.01 -1.00 11.70
N SER A 232 -9.69 -0.53 10.50
CA SER A 232 -10.71 -0.16 9.51
C SER A 232 -10.89 -1.30 8.52
N LYS A 233 -12.15 -1.60 8.18
CA LYS A 233 -12.54 -2.54 7.12
C LYS A 233 -12.85 -1.81 5.80
N ALA A 234 -12.58 -0.51 5.73
CA ALA A 234 -12.78 0.26 4.51
C ALA A 234 -11.76 -0.14 3.45
N VAL A 235 -12.23 -0.36 2.23
CA VAL A 235 -11.40 -0.56 1.04
C VAL A 235 -11.61 0.63 0.11
N ASN A 236 -10.53 1.18 -0.44
CA ASN A 236 -10.60 2.33 -1.35
C ASN A 236 -10.36 1.90 -2.78
N CYS A 237 -11.34 2.16 -3.64
CA CYS A 237 -11.20 2.16 -5.09
C CYS A 237 -10.92 3.59 -5.58
N TYR A 238 -10.36 3.70 -6.78
CA TYR A 238 -9.97 4.99 -7.38
C TYR A 238 -10.53 5.12 -8.78
N ILE A 239 -11.28 6.19 -9.00
CA ILE A 239 -11.69 6.62 -10.34
C ILE A 239 -10.73 7.73 -10.76
N CYS A 240 -9.97 7.49 -11.82
CA CYS A 240 -8.93 8.38 -12.30
C CYS A 240 -9.31 8.95 -13.67
N GLN A 241 -9.08 10.24 -13.87
CA GLN A 241 -9.34 10.91 -15.14
C GLN A 241 -8.20 11.87 -15.49
N GLY A 242 -7.70 11.79 -16.73
CA GLY A 242 -6.74 12.76 -17.24
C GLY A 242 -7.32 14.18 -17.39
N PRO A 243 -6.48 15.19 -17.63
CA PRO A 243 -6.93 16.57 -17.79
C PRO A 243 -7.83 16.70 -19.02
N THR A 244 -8.78 17.63 -18.95
CA THR A 244 -9.58 18.03 -20.11
C THR A 244 -8.67 18.67 -21.15
N VAL A 245 -8.69 18.13 -22.37
CA VAL A 245 -7.96 18.69 -23.50
C VAL A 245 -8.83 19.75 -24.15
N LYS A 246 -8.32 20.99 -24.20
CA LYS A 246 -9.02 22.09 -24.86
C LYS A 246 -9.29 21.79 -26.32
N GLY A 247 -10.45 22.23 -26.81
CA GLY A 247 -10.80 22.14 -28.22
C GLY A 247 -9.78 22.82 -29.13
N LYS A 248 -9.64 22.32 -30.36
CA LYS A 248 -8.74 22.91 -31.35
C LYS A 248 -9.22 24.32 -31.72
N PHE A 249 -8.31 25.30 -31.71
CA PHE A 249 -8.59 26.66 -32.19
C PHE A 249 -8.78 26.65 -33.71
N ASN A 250 -9.76 27.41 -34.19
CA ASN A 250 -10.06 27.58 -35.62
C ASN A 250 -9.67 29.00 -36.07
N PRO A 251 -8.48 29.18 -36.69
CA PRO A 251 -8.01 30.50 -37.14
C PRO A 251 -8.89 31.10 -38.23
N GLU A 252 -9.47 30.27 -39.10
CA GLU A 252 -10.32 30.75 -40.20
C GLU A 252 -11.58 31.40 -39.67
N ARG A 253 -12.24 30.78 -38.67
CA ARG A 253 -13.39 31.37 -37.97
C ARG A 253 -13.01 32.65 -37.24
N ALA A 254 -11.87 32.68 -36.57
CA ALA A 254 -11.41 33.88 -35.87
C ALA A 254 -11.12 35.04 -36.83
N ALA A 255 -10.49 34.76 -37.97
CA ALA A 255 -10.25 35.74 -39.03
C ALA A 255 -11.55 36.25 -39.66
N ALA A 256 -12.52 35.35 -39.90
CA ALA A 256 -13.84 35.72 -40.41
C ALA A 256 -14.63 36.65 -39.45
N LEU A 257 -14.39 36.53 -38.14
CA LEU A 257 -14.95 37.41 -37.12
C LEU A 257 -14.13 38.70 -36.92
N GLY A 258 -13.08 38.93 -37.72
CA GLY A 258 -12.26 40.15 -37.67
C GLY A 258 -11.24 40.18 -36.53
N VAL A 259 -10.87 39.02 -35.96
CA VAL A 259 -9.85 38.95 -34.91
C VAL A 259 -8.45 38.87 -35.51
N LYS A 260 -7.56 39.77 -35.10
CA LYS A 260 -6.15 39.75 -35.52
C LYS A 260 -5.38 38.57 -34.92
N PRO A 261 -4.52 37.88 -35.70
CA PRO A 261 -3.56 36.93 -35.16
C PRO A 261 -2.64 37.55 -34.10
N GLY A 262 -2.23 36.75 -33.10
CA GLY A 262 -1.33 37.18 -32.02
C GLY A 262 -2.01 37.16 -30.65
N ALA A 263 -1.89 38.25 -29.88
CA ALA A 263 -2.38 38.31 -28.51
C ALA A 263 -3.88 38.01 -28.37
N ALA A 264 -4.71 38.43 -29.34
CA ALA A 264 -6.15 38.17 -29.33
C ALA A 264 -6.48 36.67 -29.52
N TYR A 265 -5.71 35.94 -30.34
CA TYR A 265 -5.85 34.48 -30.47
C TYR A 265 -5.42 33.78 -29.18
N GLY A 266 -4.33 34.23 -28.56
CA GLY A 266 -3.87 33.71 -27.27
C GLY A 266 -4.90 33.94 -26.15
N ALA A 267 -5.55 35.11 -26.13
CA ALA A 267 -6.63 35.41 -25.20
C ALA A 267 -7.82 34.44 -25.37
N LEU A 268 -8.28 34.25 -26.62
CA LEU A 268 -9.38 33.33 -26.95
C LEU A 268 -9.04 31.89 -26.61
N TYR A 269 -7.84 31.42 -26.94
CA TYR A 269 -7.35 30.09 -26.57
C TYR A 269 -7.23 29.93 -25.03
N GLY A 270 -6.86 31.02 -24.35
CA GLY A 270 -6.81 31.12 -22.89
C GLY A 270 -8.17 31.03 -22.21
N GLY A 271 -9.27 31.20 -22.96
CA GLY A 271 -10.63 31.23 -22.44
C GLY A 271 -11.15 32.65 -22.16
N ASN A 272 -10.41 33.68 -22.56
CA ASN A 272 -10.80 35.08 -22.38
C ASN A 272 -11.43 35.64 -23.67
N PRO A 273 -12.43 36.52 -23.57
CA PRO A 273 -12.95 37.25 -24.73
C PRO A 273 -11.86 38.13 -25.35
N ALA A 274 -11.94 38.37 -26.66
CA ALA A 274 -11.04 39.28 -27.38
C ALA A 274 -11.82 40.23 -28.28
N GLN A 275 -11.28 41.44 -28.48
CA GLN A 275 -11.89 42.43 -29.37
C GLN A 275 -11.46 42.20 -30.83
N ALA A 276 -12.44 42.21 -31.73
CA ALA A 276 -12.21 42.24 -33.16
C ALA A 276 -11.92 43.67 -33.65
N GLU A 277 -11.37 43.81 -34.86
CA GLU A 277 -11.05 45.11 -35.47
C GLU A 277 -12.28 46.02 -35.65
N ASN A 278 -13.45 45.39 -35.84
CA ASN A 278 -14.72 46.09 -35.98
C ASN A 278 -15.34 46.52 -34.63
N GLY A 279 -14.64 46.33 -33.51
CA GLY A 279 -15.13 46.64 -32.16
C GLY A 279 -16.07 45.60 -31.54
N THR A 280 -16.26 44.45 -32.20
CA THR A 280 -17.10 43.35 -31.69
C THR A 280 -16.31 42.46 -30.74
N THR A 281 -16.90 42.14 -29.58
CA THR A 281 -16.33 41.17 -28.65
C THR A 281 -16.56 39.74 -29.15
N VAL A 282 -15.49 39.02 -29.42
CA VAL A 282 -15.50 37.59 -29.80
C VAL A 282 -15.23 36.75 -28.56
N TYR A 283 -15.99 35.66 -28.42
CA TYR A 283 -15.87 34.74 -27.29
C TYR A 283 -15.22 33.41 -27.72
N PRO A 284 -14.49 32.72 -26.81
CA PRO A 284 -13.78 31.47 -27.13
C PRO A 284 -14.65 30.42 -27.83
N HIS A 285 -15.89 30.20 -27.38
CA HIS A 285 -16.78 29.19 -27.94
C HIS A 285 -17.14 29.41 -29.43
N GLN A 286 -16.93 30.62 -29.96
CA GLN A 286 -17.19 30.93 -31.38
C GLN A 286 -16.05 30.45 -32.29
N VAL A 287 -14.84 30.27 -31.75
CA VAL A 287 -13.61 29.96 -32.50
C VAL A 287 -12.88 28.71 -32.01
N MET A 288 -13.26 28.16 -30.86
CA MET A 288 -12.73 26.92 -30.31
C MET A 288 -13.67 25.75 -30.66
N GLY A 289 -13.08 24.57 -30.91
CA GLY A 289 -13.85 23.32 -30.90
C GLY A 289 -14.37 22.97 -29.50
N ALA A 290 -15.22 21.95 -29.41
CA ALA A 290 -15.65 21.41 -28.12
C ALA A 290 -14.46 20.80 -27.36
N ASP A 291 -14.41 21.03 -26.05
CA ASP A 291 -13.41 20.42 -25.18
C ASP A 291 -13.62 18.91 -25.09
N ARG A 292 -12.51 18.16 -25.05
CA ARG A 292 -12.53 16.71 -24.91
C ARG A 292 -12.13 16.33 -23.47
N PRO A 293 -12.98 15.63 -22.71
CA PRO A 293 -12.57 15.13 -21.40
C PRO A 293 -11.38 14.17 -21.56
N GLY A 294 -10.45 14.20 -20.61
CA GLY A 294 -9.34 13.26 -20.59
C GLY A 294 -9.83 11.82 -20.42
N SER A 295 -9.06 10.87 -20.94
CA SER A 295 -9.35 9.44 -20.77
C SER A 295 -9.42 9.05 -19.29
N SER A 296 -10.34 8.13 -18.97
CA SER A 296 -10.56 7.63 -17.61
C SER A 296 -10.14 6.17 -17.45
N PHE A 297 -9.66 5.84 -16.25
CA PHE A 297 -9.37 4.48 -15.82
C PHE A 297 -9.75 4.30 -14.35
N ILE A 298 -10.03 3.07 -13.94
CA ILE A 298 -10.47 2.76 -12.58
C ILE A 298 -9.56 1.70 -11.97
N ILE A 299 -9.20 1.88 -10.70
CA ILE A 299 -8.54 0.85 -9.89
C ILE A 299 -9.56 0.40 -8.84
N VAL A 300 -9.92 -0.87 -8.90
CA VAL A 300 -10.88 -1.50 -8.00
C VAL A 300 -10.13 -2.42 -7.06
N ASP A 301 -10.44 -2.35 -5.78
CA ASP A 301 -10.00 -3.31 -4.78
C ASP A 301 -11.23 -3.96 -4.16
N CYS A 302 -11.33 -5.28 -4.29
CA CYS A 302 -12.45 -6.07 -3.81
C CYS A 302 -11.92 -7.41 -3.25
N PRO A 303 -11.43 -7.39 -2.00
CA PRO A 303 -10.63 -8.48 -1.44
C PRO A 303 -11.43 -9.74 -1.15
N THR A 304 -12.74 -9.63 -0.90
CA THR A 304 -13.64 -10.76 -0.64
C THR A 304 -15.02 -10.49 -1.21
N LYS A 305 -15.85 -11.53 -1.34
CA LYS A 305 -17.24 -11.43 -1.82
C LYS A 305 -18.13 -10.51 -0.96
N GLU A 306 -17.80 -10.32 0.32
CA GLU A 306 -18.54 -9.45 1.24
C GLU A 306 -18.56 -7.97 0.82
N TYR A 307 -17.58 -7.55 -0.01
CA TYR A 307 -17.51 -6.19 -0.53
C TYR A 307 -18.29 -6.00 -1.83
N VAL A 308 -18.75 -7.09 -2.47
CA VAL A 308 -19.34 -7.01 -3.81
C VAL A 308 -20.58 -6.12 -3.80
N SER A 309 -21.52 -6.36 -2.89
CA SER A 309 -22.75 -5.56 -2.80
C SER A 309 -22.49 -4.07 -2.57
N GLY A 310 -21.57 -3.73 -1.65
CA GLY A 310 -21.16 -2.35 -1.41
C GLY A 310 -20.51 -1.70 -2.64
N LEU A 311 -19.74 -2.46 -3.41
CA LEU A 311 -19.07 -1.98 -4.60
C LEU A 311 -20.03 -1.77 -5.78
N VAL A 312 -20.85 -2.78 -6.11
CA VAL A 312 -21.70 -2.78 -7.31
C VAL A 312 -22.84 -1.76 -7.23
N ASN A 313 -23.28 -1.45 -6.00
CA ASN A 313 -24.32 -0.48 -5.73
C ASN A 313 -23.79 0.93 -5.44
N HIS A 314 -22.47 1.14 -5.44
CA HIS A 314 -21.91 2.44 -5.08
C HIS A 314 -22.22 3.50 -6.15
N GLU A 315 -22.89 4.58 -5.72
CA GLU A 315 -23.37 5.65 -6.61
C GLU A 315 -22.28 6.35 -7.42
N LYS A 316 -21.03 6.39 -6.91
CA LYS A 316 -19.90 7.05 -7.57
C LYS A 316 -19.50 6.37 -8.89
N PHE A 317 -19.89 5.12 -9.13
CA PHE A 317 -19.65 4.45 -10.42
C PHE A 317 -20.73 4.75 -11.46
N ILE A 318 -21.94 5.18 -11.05
CA ILE A 318 -23.08 5.37 -11.95
C ILE A 318 -22.76 6.30 -13.14
N PRO A 319 -22.12 7.47 -12.94
CA PRO A 319 -21.79 8.38 -14.05
C PRO A 319 -20.79 7.80 -15.06
N HIS A 320 -20.12 6.69 -14.74
CA HIS A 320 -19.09 6.07 -15.57
C HIS A 320 -19.58 4.85 -16.34
N TYR A 321 -20.83 4.42 -16.13
CA TYR A 321 -21.44 3.36 -16.94
C TYR A 321 -21.67 3.84 -18.37
N ALA A 322 -21.56 2.92 -19.33
CA ALA A 322 -21.62 3.23 -20.76
C ALA A 322 -22.92 3.93 -21.17
N GLU A 323 -24.02 3.67 -20.46
CA GLU A 323 -25.33 4.29 -20.67
C GLU A 323 -25.43 5.76 -20.20
N HIS A 324 -24.50 6.22 -19.35
CA HIS A 324 -24.53 7.55 -18.73
C HIS A 324 -23.41 8.49 -19.19
N THR A 325 -22.43 8.03 -19.97
CA THR A 325 -21.24 8.82 -20.35
C THR A 325 -20.90 8.76 -21.83
N ASN A 326 -20.49 9.91 -22.37
CA ASN A 326 -19.87 10.01 -23.70
C ASN A 326 -18.33 9.87 -23.65
N ASN A 327 -17.77 9.66 -22.45
CA ASN A 327 -16.35 9.41 -22.21
C ASN A 327 -16.18 8.05 -21.49
N PRO A 328 -16.27 6.93 -22.23
CA PRO A 328 -16.24 5.60 -21.64
C PRO A 328 -14.89 5.31 -20.96
N VAL A 329 -14.95 4.51 -19.90
CA VAL A 329 -13.76 4.05 -19.17
C VAL A 329 -12.88 3.23 -20.10
N ARG A 330 -11.58 3.55 -20.17
CA ARG A 330 -10.67 2.83 -21.09
C ARG A 330 -10.19 1.52 -20.52
N VAL A 331 -9.92 1.48 -19.21
CA VAL A 331 -9.44 0.29 -18.52
C VAL A 331 -9.86 0.29 -17.06
N ILE A 332 -10.17 -0.90 -16.54
CA ILE A 332 -10.39 -1.15 -15.12
C ILE A 332 -9.39 -2.21 -14.66
N VAL A 333 -8.61 -1.88 -13.62
CA VAL A 333 -7.70 -2.81 -12.96
C VAL A 333 -8.38 -3.33 -11.71
N HIS A 334 -8.60 -4.63 -11.66
CA HIS A 334 -9.37 -5.30 -10.61
C HIS A 334 -8.43 -6.07 -9.69
N LEU A 335 -8.23 -5.59 -8.46
CA LEU A 335 -7.52 -6.31 -7.38
C LEU A 335 -8.54 -7.18 -6.64
N LEU A 336 -8.54 -8.49 -6.88
CA LEU A 336 -9.61 -9.38 -6.45
C LEU A 336 -9.13 -10.51 -5.55
N GLY A 337 -9.95 -10.83 -4.56
CA GLY A 337 -9.94 -12.13 -3.90
C GLY A 337 -10.42 -13.26 -4.82
N ASP A 338 -10.08 -14.49 -4.47
CA ASP A 338 -10.26 -15.66 -5.32
C ASP A 338 -11.74 -15.98 -5.63
N GLU A 339 -12.68 -15.57 -4.77
CA GLU A 339 -14.13 -15.79 -4.95
C GLU A 339 -14.87 -14.61 -5.61
N THR A 340 -14.22 -13.45 -5.75
CA THR A 340 -14.92 -12.20 -6.13
C THR A 340 -15.35 -12.21 -7.60
N LEU A 341 -14.49 -12.68 -8.50
CA LEU A 341 -14.78 -12.68 -9.95
C LEU A 341 -15.90 -13.66 -10.32
N ASP A 342 -16.11 -14.71 -9.52
CA ASP A 342 -17.19 -15.68 -9.71
C ASP A 342 -18.54 -15.18 -9.21
N HIS A 343 -18.59 -14.04 -8.51
CA HIS A 343 -19.84 -13.49 -8.02
C HIS A 343 -20.70 -12.96 -9.18
N PRO A 344 -21.97 -13.38 -9.32
CA PRO A 344 -22.81 -13.01 -10.47
C PRO A 344 -23.02 -11.50 -10.57
N ASP A 345 -23.28 -10.82 -9.45
CA ASP A 345 -23.47 -9.37 -9.42
C ASP A 345 -22.20 -8.61 -9.81
N TYR A 346 -21.02 -9.15 -9.47
CA TYR A 346 -19.75 -8.55 -9.86
C TYR A 346 -19.56 -8.61 -11.38
N ARG A 347 -19.83 -9.77 -11.99
CA ARG A 347 -19.76 -9.94 -13.45
C ARG A 347 -20.79 -9.07 -14.17
N ALA A 348 -22.01 -8.97 -13.63
CA ALA A 348 -23.04 -8.09 -14.17
C ALA A 348 -22.63 -6.61 -14.09
N TRP A 349 -22.04 -6.20 -12.97
CA TRP A 349 -21.50 -4.86 -12.77
C TRP A 349 -20.36 -4.52 -13.74
N MET A 350 -19.41 -5.44 -13.97
CA MET A 350 -18.32 -5.24 -14.93
C MET A 350 -18.84 -4.90 -16.34
N LYS A 351 -19.93 -5.54 -16.78
CA LYS A 351 -20.53 -5.29 -18.11
C LYS A 351 -21.12 -3.89 -18.27
N ARG A 352 -21.48 -3.21 -17.18
CA ARG A 352 -22.07 -1.85 -17.25
C ARG A 352 -21.12 -0.80 -17.79
N PHE A 353 -19.81 -1.07 -17.77
CA PHE A 353 -18.79 -0.19 -18.34
C PHE A 353 -18.66 -0.31 -19.87
N GLY A 354 -19.41 -1.22 -20.52
CA GLY A 354 -19.46 -1.37 -21.97
C GLY A 354 -18.40 -2.32 -22.54
N GLU A 355 -18.64 -2.78 -23.77
CA GLU A 355 -17.84 -3.83 -24.42
C GLU A 355 -16.41 -3.40 -24.79
N GLU A 356 -16.19 -2.09 -24.93
CA GLU A 356 -14.89 -1.52 -25.29
C GLU A 356 -13.94 -1.34 -24.10
N THR A 357 -14.44 -1.46 -22.88
CA THR A 357 -13.64 -1.31 -21.65
C THR A 357 -12.72 -2.51 -21.47
N GLN A 358 -11.41 -2.27 -21.33
CA GLN A 358 -10.47 -3.32 -20.97
C GLN A 358 -10.54 -3.64 -19.47
N HIS A 359 -10.74 -4.91 -19.12
CA HIS A 359 -10.69 -5.39 -17.75
C HIS A 359 -9.37 -6.16 -17.53
N ILE A 360 -8.57 -5.72 -16.56
CA ILE A 360 -7.31 -6.37 -16.17
C ILE A 360 -7.50 -6.97 -14.78
N ILE A 361 -7.43 -8.29 -14.67
CA ILE A 361 -7.69 -9.02 -13.43
C ILE A 361 -6.38 -9.33 -12.71
N VAL A 362 -6.23 -8.80 -11.50
CA VAL A 362 -5.15 -9.13 -10.56
C VAL A 362 -5.74 -10.01 -9.46
N SER A 363 -5.47 -11.31 -9.50
CA SER A 363 -5.94 -12.25 -8.48
C SER A 363 -5.02 -13.47 -8.40
N HIS A 364 -4.96 -14.08 -7.22
CA HIS A 364 -4.09 -15.24 -6.99
C HIS A 364 -4.57 -16.49 -7.72
N LYS A 365 -5.89 -16.65 -7.90
CA LYS A 365 -6.52 -17.72 -8.67
C LYS A 365 -6.22 -17.66 -10.18
N HIS A 366 -6.22 -16.48 -10.79
CA HIS A 366 -6.21 -16.36 -12.26
C HIS A 366 -4.85 -15.95 -12.85
N CYS A 367 -4.06 -15.15 -12.13
CA CYS A 367 -2.76 -14.72 -12.62
C CYS A 367 -1.73 -15.85 -12.58
N ALA A 368 -0.85 -15.88 -13.58
CA ALA A 368 0.37 -16.68 -13.51
C ALA A 368 1.23 -16.25 -12.30
N LYS A 369 2.01 -17.18 -11.78
CA LYS A 369 2.98 -17.01 -10.67
C LYS A 369 4.41 -17.25 -11.18
N PRO A 370 4.89 -16.46 -12.16
CA PRO A 370 6.24 -16.63 -12.70
C PRO A 370 7.28 -16.16 -11.68
N ILE A 371 8.50 -16.67 -11.79
CA ILE A 371 9.63 -16.12 -11.03
C ILE A 371 9.98 -14.72 -11.56
N ILE A 372 9.83 -13.71 -10.72
CA ILE A 372 10.21 -12.32 -11.02
C ILE A 372 11.73 -12.12 -10.93
N PHE A 373 12.37 -12.62 -9.87
CA PHE A 373 13.81 -12.50 -9.65
C PHE A 373 14.61 -13.61 -10.34
N GLN A 374 14.55 -13.64 -11.68
CA GLN A 374 15.13 -14.72 -12.49
C GLN A 374 16.63 -14.95 -12.25
N GLY A 375 17.40 -13.90 -11.98
CA GLY A 375 18.83 -14.03 -11.69
C GLY A 375 19.10 -14.85 -10.42
N SER A 376 18.32 -14.61 -9.36
CA SER A 376 18.39 -15.37 -8.11
C SER A 376 17.99 -16.83 -8.32
N ALA A 377 16.87 -17.07 -9.02
CA ALA A 377 16.43 -18.44 -9.31
C ALA A 377 17.38 -19.20 -10.24
N THR A 378 18.01 -18.51 -11.20
CA THR A 378 19.07 -19.12 -12.03
C THR A 378 20.29 -19.50 -11.18
N GLY A 379 20.66 -18.66 -10.21
CA GLY A 379 21.70 -18.99 -9.22
C GLY A 379 21.32 -20.21 -8.38
N MET A 380 20.08 -20.26 -7.90
CA MET A 380 19.55 -21.40 -7.15
C MET A 380 19.53 -22.68 -7.98
N HIS A 381 19.12 -22.62 -9.25
CA HIS A 381 19.14 -23.77 -10.18
C HIS A 381 20.55 -24.33 -10.40
N ARG A 382 21.56 -23.45 -10.44
CA ARG A 382 22.97 -23.89 -10.49
C ARG A 382 23.36 -24.61 -9.19
N LEU A 383 22.98 -24.08 -8.03
CA LEU A 383 23.26 -24.75 -6.75
C LEU A 383 22.47 -26.05 -6.60
N ASN A 384 21.25 -26.13 -7.13
CA ASN A 384 20.44 -27.35 -7.22
C ASN A 384 21.17 -28.44 -8.00
N HIS A 385 21.90 -28.09 -9.07
CA HIS A 385 22.75 -29.04 -9.79
C HIS A 385 23.91 -29.61 -8.95
N LEU A 386 24.33 -28.93 -7.88
CA LEU A 386 25.33 -29.45 -6.95
C LEU A 386 24.68 -30.42 -5.95
N ASP A 387 23.55 -30.02 -5.36
CA ASP A 387 22.80 -30.80 -4.37
C ASP A 387 21.32 -30.41 -4.42
N GLU A 388 20.46 -31.34 -4.86
CA GLU A 388 19.03 -31.09 -5.07
C GLU A 388 18.23 -31.04 -3.76
N ASP A 389 18.72 -31.71 -2.72
CA ASP A 389 18.05 -31.79 -1.43
C ASP A 389 18.23 -30.50 -0.63
N ILE A 390 19.45 -29.94 -0.66
CA ILE A 390 19.80 -28.69 0.02
C ILE A 390 19.26 -27.48 -0.74
N PHE A 391 19.43 -27.45 -2.08
CA PHE A 391 19.10 -26.28 -2.90
C PHE A 391 17.88 -26.56 -3.75
N LYS A 392 16.69 -26.36 -3.19
CA LYS A 392 15.42 -26.58 -3.91
C LYS A 392 15.15 -25.46 -4.91
N ILE A 393 14.57 -25.84 -6.04
CA ILE A 393 14.10 -24.89 -7.05
C ILE A 393 12.87 -24.16 -6.49
N PRO A 394 12.80 -22.81 -6.59
CA PRO A 394 11.63 -22.07 -6.15
C PRO A 394 10.38 -22.49 -6.94
N PHE A 395 9.24 -22.56 -6.25
CA PHE A 395 7.95 -22.81 -6.90
C PHE A 395 7.61 -21.69 -7.89
N TYR A 396 7.09 -22.06 -9.06
CA TYR A 396 6.51 -21.15 -10.03
C TYR A 396 5.40 -21.84 -10.83
N ASP A 397 4.50 -21.02 -11.37
CA ASP A 397 3.45 -21.44 -12.31
C ASP A 397 3.40 -20.38 -13.41
N ASN A 398 3.93 -20.69 -14.59
CA ASN A 398 4.03 -19.70 -15.66
C ASN A 398 2.72 -19.50 -16.42
N GLU A 399 1.72 -20.36 -16.20
CA GLU A 399 0.49 -20.37 -16.97
C GLU A 399 -0.66 -19.67 -16.22
N PRO A 400 -1.27 -18.63 -16.82
CA PRO A 400 -2.49 -18.06 -16.25
C PRO A 400 -3.63 -19.08 -16.29
N LYS A 401 -4.56 -18.97 -15.33
CA LYS A 401 -5.73 -19.86 -15.29
C LYS A 401 -6.91 -19.22 -16.03
N SER A 402 -7.77 -20.08 -16.59
CA SER A 402 -8.99 -19.63 -17.27
C SER A 402 -9.90 -18.85 -16.32
N PHE A 403 -10.63 -17.87 -16.87
CA PHE A 403 -11.70 -17.17 -16.15
C PHE A 403 -13.02 -17.93 -16.16
N ASP A 404 -13.14 -18.94 -17.02
CA ASP A 404 -14.31 -19.79 -17.06
C ASP A 404 -14.29 -20.71 -15.84
N SER A 405 -15.20 -20.45 -14.90
CA SER A 405 -15.50 -21.37 -13.82
C SER A 405 -16.72 -22.20 -14.20
N ASP A 406 -16.67 -23.50 -13.95
CA ASP A 406 -17.81 -24.42 -14.12
C ASP A 406 -19.02 -24.03 -13.24
N ALA A 407 -18.87 -23.04 -12.36
CA ALA A 407 -19.77 -22.71 -11.26
C ALA A 407 -20.83 -21.63 -11.57
N THR A 408 -20.69 -20.82 -12.63
CA THR A 408 -21.65 -19.71 -12.92
C THR A 408 -22.06 -19.59 -14.40
N PRO A 409 -22.96 -20.46 -14.89
CA PRO A 409 -23.37 -20.47 -16.30
C PRO A 409 -24.22 -19.26 -16.74
N ASN A 410 -24.79 -18.48 -15.81
CA ASN A 410 -25.83 -17.49 -16.14
C ASN A 410 -25.33 -16.07 -16.44
N VAL A 411 -24.08 -15.71 -16.10
CA VAL A 411 -23.54 -14.37 -16.39
C VAL A 411 -22.15 -14.49 -17.00
N THR A 412 -22.07 -14.28 -18.32
CA THR A 412 -20.80 -14.24 -19.05
C THR A 412 -19.93 -13.05 -18.61
N LEU A 413 -18.63 -13.14 -18.83
CA LEU A 413 -17.69 -12.03 -18.58
C LEU A 413 -17.70 -11.01 -19.74
N PRO A 414 -17.19 -9.78 -19.52
CA PRO A 414 -16.96 -8.83 -20.61
C PRO A 414 -15.96 -9.38 -21.65
N PRO A 415 -16.06 -8.97 -22.94
CA PRO A 415 -15.24 -9.54 -24.01
C PRO A 415 -13.75 -9.19 -23.88
N LYS A 416 -13.43 -7.97 -23.42
CA LYS A 416 -12.05 -7.50 -23.25
C LYS A 416 -11.59 -7.73 -21.81
N ILE A 417 -11.28 -8.98 -21.47
CA ILE A 417 -10.77 -9.35 -20.15
C ILE A 417 -9.43 -10.09 -20.29
N LEU A 418 -8.47 -9.80 -19.42
CA LEU A 418 -7.19 -10.49 -19.39
C LEU A 418 -6.62 -10.56 -17.96
N PRO A 419 -5.81 -11.59 -17.65
CA PRO A 419 -5.11 -11.65 -16.38
C PRO A 419 -3.92 -10.69 -16.39
N ALA A 420 -3.67 -10.03 -15.27
CA ALA A 420 -2.49 -9.21 -15.11
C ALA A 420 -1.23 -10.07 -15.19
N SER A 421 -0.17 -9.49 -15.74
CA SER A 421 1.14 -10.11 -15.84
C SER A 421 2.22 -9.05 -15.63
N ASN A 422 3.40 -9.48 -15.18
CA ASN A 422 4.53 -8.58 -14.95
C ASN A 422 4.92 -7.87 -16.25
N MET A 423 5.23 -6.57 -16.17
CA MET A 423 5.55 -5.71 -17.33
C MET A 423 4.43 -5.58 -18.37
N LEU A 424 3.19 -5.95 -18.06
CA LEU A 424 2.05 -5.62 -18.91
C LEU A 424 1.79 -4.11 -18.87
N ILE A 425 1.66 -3.48 -20.04
CA ILE A 425 1.43 -2.05 -20.18
C ILE A 425 0.06 -1.86 -20.83
N TYR A 426 -0.73 -0.92 -20.31
CA TYR A 426 -1.92 -0.41 -21.01
C TYR A 426 -1.67 1.03 -21.42
N GLN A 427 -1.65 1.27 -22.73
CA GLN A 427 -1.53 2.63 -23.27
C GLN A 427 -2.93 3.25 -23.29
N LEU A 428 -3.12 4.37 -22.60
CA LEU A 428 -4.42 5.06 -22.51
C LEU A 428 -4.70 5.94 -23.73
N GLU A 429 -3.70 6.71 -24.17
CA GLU A 429 -3.77 7.65 -25.29
C GLU A 429 -2.47 7.58 -26.12
N PRO A 430 -2.49 7.98 -27.41
CA PRO A 430 -3.65 8.44 -28.18
C PRO A 430 -4.60 7.30 -28.60
N THR A 431 -4.08 6.08 -28.75
CA THR A 431 -4.87 4.90 -29.12
C THR A 431 -4.78 3.87 -28.01
N PRO A 432 -5.91 3.49 -27.39
CA PRO A 432 -5.91 2.49 -26.34
C PRO A 432 -5.39 1.15 -26.85
N LYS A 433 -4.40 0.59 -26.18
CA LYS A 433 -3.92 -0.77 -26.49
C LYS A 433 -3.28 -1.43 -25.28
N VAL A 434 -3.44 -2.75 -25.23
CA VAL A 434 -2.66 -3.63 -24.38
C VAL A 434 -1.33 -3.87 -25.07
N ASP A 435 -0.24 -3.64 -24.34
CA ASP A 435 1.12 -3.74 -24.84
C ASP A 435 1.92 -4.71 -23.95
N ALA A 436 2.35 -5.81 -24.56
CA ALA A 436 3.15 -6.85 -23.93
C ALA A 436 4.61 -6.84 -24.43
N SER A 437 5.05 -5.81 -25.15
CA SER A 437 6.39 -5.74 -25.75
C SER A 437 7.53 -5.74 -24.72
N GLU A 438 7.27 -5.26 -23.50
CA GLU A 438 8.23 -5.24 -22.40
C GLU A 438 8.25 -6.55 -21.58
N GLN A 439 7.41 -7.53 -21.92
CA GLN A 439 7.39 -8.82 -21.24
C GLN A 439 8.59 -9.65 -21.65
N ARG A 440 9.37 -10.06 -20.64
CA ARG A 440 10.54 -10.91 -20.83
C ARG A 440 10.14 -12.39 -20.77
N PRO A 441 10.91 -13.29 -21.42
CA PRO A 441 10.72 -14.72 -21.27
C PRO A 441 10.71 -15.10 -19.79
N VAL A 442 9.74 -15.92 -19.39
CA VAL A 442 9.59 -16.41 -18.01
C VAL A 442 10.76 -17.32 -17.63
N PHE A 443 10.96 -17.49 -16.32
CA PHE A 443 11.90 -18.48 -15.84
C PHE A 443 11.32 -19.87 -16.11
N ASP A 444 12.08 -20.69 -16.82
CA ASP A 444 11.81 -22.10 -16.93
C ASP A 444 13.12 -22.87 -16.84
N HIS A 445 13.23 -23.71 -15.81
CA HIS A 445 14.40 -24.54 -15.60
C HIS A 445 14.29 -25.88 -16.33
N THR A 446 13.11 -26.25 -16.85
CA THR A 446 12.93 -27.53 -17.56
C THR A 446 13.02 -27.37 -19.07
N ASP A 447 12.77 -26.16 -19.61
CA ASP A 447 12.89 -25.84 -21.03
C ASP A 447 14.34 -26.04 -21.54
N PRO A 448 14.62 -27.07 -22.38
CA PRO A 448 15.97 -27.34 -22.90
C PRO A 448 16.50 -26.22 -23.80
N GLU A 449 15.61 -25.53 -24.51
CA GLU A 449 15.95 -24.40 -25.36
C GLU A 449 15.94 -23.08 -24.57
N GLY A 450 15.57 -23.14 -23.30
CA GLY A 450 15.42 -21.99 -22.42
C GLY A 450 16.73 -21.26 -22.13
N ARG A 451 16.63 -19.98 -21.76
CA ARG A 451 17.80 -19.18 -21.36
C ARG A 451 18.55 -19.80 -20.19
N VAL A 452 17.83 -20.41 -19.24
CA VAL A 452 18.40 -21.03 -18.04
C VAL A 452 19.25 -22.23 -18.42
N GLN A 453 18.69 -23.18 -19.19
CA GLN A 453 19.39 -24.39 -19.61
C GLN A 453 20.54 -24.09 -20.58
N ARG A 454 20.36 -23.21 -21.57
CA ARG A 454 21.48 -22.77 -22.44
C ARG A 454 22.62 -22.11 -21.65
N GLY A 455 22.28 -21.33 -20.61
CA GLY A 455 23.25 -20.70 -19.73
C GLY A 455 24.07 -21.74 -18.96
N LEU A 456 23.40 -22.76 -18.42
CA LEU A 456 24.04 -23.87 -17.73
C LEU A 456 24.86 -24.76 -18.68
N ALA A 457 24.36 -25.03 -19.88
CA ALA A 457 25.02 -25.83 -20.93
C ALA A 457 26.40 -25.27 -21.33
N LYS A 458 26.57 -23.94 -21.27
CA LYS A 458 27.86 -23.27 -21.52
C LYS A 458 28.87 -23.40 -20.37
N MET A 459 28.42 -23.74 -19.16
CA MET A 459 29.26 -23.86 -17.97
C MET A 459 29.81 -25.29 -17.83
N VAL A 460 30.64 -25.72 -18.78
CA VAL A 460 31.15 -27.10 -18.85
C VAL A 460 31.96 -27.46 -17.60
N GLU A 461 32.95 -26.64 -17.24
CA GLU A 461 33.81 -26.88 -16.07
C GLU A 461 32.99 -26.98 -14.77
N PHE A 462 32.00 -26.10 -14.58
CA PHE A 462 31.10 -26.14 -13.43
C PHE A 462 30.37 -27.49 -13.32
N ARG A 463 29.78 -27.98 -14.42
CA ARG A 463 29.06 -29.26 -14.41
C ARG A 463 29.99 -30.42 -14.09
N GLU A 464 31.19 -30.45 -14.67
CA GLU A 464 32.18 -31.49 -14.35
C GLU A 464 32.56 -31.48 -12.86
N GLN A 465 32.72 -30.30 -12.26
CA GLN A 465 33.00 -30.20 -10.82
C GLN A 465 31.81 -30.63 -9.96
N CYS A 466 30.57 -30.29 -10.34
CA CYS A 466 29.37 -30.78 -9.65
C CYS A 466 29.34 -32.31 -9.61
N GLU A 467 29.59 -32.97 -10.74
CA GLU A 467 29.62 -34.44 -10.80
C GLU A 467 30.73 -35.04 -9.94
N ARG A 468 31.93 -34.46 -9.94
CA ARG A 468 33.03 -34.89 -9.05
C ARG A 468 32.65 -34.77 -7.57
N VAL A 469 31.98 -33.69 -7.18
CA VAL A 469 31.53 -33.47 -5.81
C VAL A 469 30.45 -34.49 -5.42
N LYS A 470 29.47 -34.74 -6.29
CA LYS A 470 28.43 -35.75 -6.06
C LYS A 470 29.00 -37.14 -5.83
N VAL A 471 29.96 -37.57 -6.67
CA VAL A 471 30.66 -38.85 -6.50
C VAL A 471 31.35 -38.93 -5.14
N LYS A 472 32.10 -37.88 -4.76
CA LYS A 472 32.78 -37.83 -3.46
C LYS A 472 31.81 -37.85 -2.27
N ILE A 473 30.66 -37.17 -2.37
CA ILE A 473 29.62 -37.20 -1.34
C ILE A 473 29.03 -38.61 -1.22
N ALA A 474 28.75 -39.28 -2.34
CA ALA A 474 28.23 -40.65 -2.34
C ALA A 474 29.23 -41.64 -1.68
N GLU A 475 30.53 -41.52 -1.98
CA GLU A 475 31.58 -42.31 -1.32
C GLU A 475 31.61 -42.08 0.20
N LEU A 476 31.47 -40.83 0.65
CA LEU A 476 31.46 -40.51 2.07
C LEU A 476 30.20 -41.03 2.77
N LYS A 477 29.03 -40.93 2.14
CA LYS A 477 27.78 -41.50 2.68
C LYS A 477 27.90 -43.02 2.83
N GLY A 478 28.40 -43.72 1.82
CA GLY A 478 28.60 -45.17 1.88
C GLY A 478 29.56 -45.63 2.99
N ARG A 479 30.58 -44.82 3.35
CA ARG A 479 31.49 -45.11 4.47
C ARG A 479 30.91 -44.84 5.85
N MET A 480 29.83 -44.06 5.94
CA MET A 480 29.15 -43.79 7.22
C MET A 480 28.06 -44.81 7.52
N GLU A 481 27.51 -45.45 6.48
CA GLU A 481 26.41 -46.42 6.58
C GLU A 481 26.88 -47.88 6.74
N GLY A 482 28.12 -48.18 6.37
CA GLY A 482 28.78 -49.48 6.59
C GLY A 482 29.77 -49.45 7.73
#